data_AF-A0A1I4FEQ8-F1
#
_entry.id   AF-A0A1I4FEQ8-F1
#
_cell.length_a   1.000
_cell.length_b   1.000
_cell.length_c   1.000
_cell.angle_alpha   90.00
_cell.angle_beta   90.00
_cell.angle_gamma   90.00
#
_symmetry.space_group_name_H-M   'P 1'
#
loop_
_entity.id
_entity.type
_entity.pdbx_description
1 polymer ?
#
loop_
_entity_poly.entity_id
_entity_poly.type
_entity_poly.pdbx_seq_one_letter_code
_entity_poly.pdbx_strand_id
1 'polypeptide(L)'
;MRHLLLPPGLAVLACLYATTGQAHEDSFHCEAVTESVAEAGFDDVVTVTCTDNQALIAGDTYPDHEMMTGIIGTNEQVPVPAVNYASPITLAPVSGTEPHTRDAALGVAVNGVPIYDYTAGGEMSQADLATYQANLDTVATGQLDACGGHAGRGDDYHYHAAPTCMIDQMANKGPDAIIGWAFDGFPIYADTNPDGTVIAAGVLDVCNGQADDVFGYRYHTSEGAPYIIQCLMGEVPDIDALPRVRPLGAAEGGRGPEAGQPPRGGVDDLVFVQDHDGTRTMTYSYQGGDYYIKYAPSETENCYNFETRTVTNGGALFAQELCRE
;
A
#
# COMPACT_ATOMS: atom_id res chain seq x y z
N MET A 1 -50.55 43.16 -34.41
CA MET A 1 -50.18 42.99 -32.99
C MET A 1 -50.37 41.54 -32.60
N ARG A 2 -49.31 40.74 -32.65
CA ARG A 2 -49.27 39.37 -32.09
C ARG A 2 -48.08 39.36 -31.15
N HIS A 3 -48.37 39.25 -29.86
CA HIS A 3 -47.37 39.26 -28.79
C HIS A 3 -46.64 37.91 -28.74
N LEU A 4 -45.30 37.97 -28.74
CA LEU A 4 -44.43 36.87 -28.32
C LEU A 4 -44.58 36.69 -26.79
N LEU A 5 -44.79 35.45 -26.35
CA LEU A 5 -44.63 35.03 -24.96
C LEU A 5 -43.50 33.99 -24.92
N LEU A 6 -42.39 34.31 -24.23
CA LEU A 6 -41.35 33.36 -23.86
C LEU A 6 -41.86 32.40 -22.76
N PRO A 7 -41.38 31.15 -22.69
CA PRO A 7 -41.65 30.27 -21.57
C PRO A 7 -40.76 30.62 -20.36
N PRO A 8 -41.18 30.33 -19.12
CA PRO A 8 -40.35 30.53 -17.94
C PRO A 8 -39.29 29.43 -17.85
N GLY A 9 -38.04 29.83 -17.59
CA GLY A 9 -36.96 28.90 -17.30
C GLY A 9 -37.17 28.20 -15.96
N LEU A 10 -37.14 26.87 -15.97
CA LEU A 10 -37.00 26.05 -14.78
C LEU A 10 -35.55 26.17 -14.28
N ALA A 11 -35.32 26.90 -13.20
CA ALA A 11 -34.09 26.79 -12.43
C ALA A 11 -34.25 25.60 -11.48
N VAL A 12 -33.58 24.49 -11.78
CA VAL A 12 -33.43 23.37 -10.84
C VAL A 12 -32.34 23.79 -9.85
N LEU A 13 -32.75 24.23 -8.66
CA LEU A 13 -31.85 24.44 -7.54
C LEU A 13 -31.60 23.07 -6.89
N ALA A 14 -30.51 22.42 -7.27
CA ALA A 14 -30.03 21.24 -6.55
C ALA A 14 -29.50 21.70 -5.19
N CYS A 15 -30.33 21.57 -4.15
CA CYS A 15 -29.87 21.70 -2.78
C CYS A 15 -29.18 20.39 -2.37
N LEU A 16 -27.86 20.42 -2.32
CA LEU A 16 -27.05 19.41 -1.63
C LEU A 16 -27.17 19.69 -0.13
N TYR A 17 -28.12 19.04 0.54
CA TYR A 17 -28.10 18.94 2.00
C TYR A 17 -27.45 17.60 2.34
N ALA A 18 -26.17 17.63 2.73
CA ALA A 18 -25.63 16.54 3.53
C ALA A 18 -26.48 16.44 4.80
N THR A 19 -27.05 15.26 5.07
CA THR A 19 -27.87 15.08 6.26
C THR A 19 -26.96 15.14 7.50
N THR A 20 -27.46 15.68 8.61
CA THR A 20 -26.68 15.82 9.85
C THR A 20 -26.10 14.50 10.36
N GLY A 21 -26.72 13.36 10.02
CA GLY A 21 -26.21 12.03 10.38
C GLY A 21 -24.91 11.68 9.66
N GLN A 22 -24.84 11.93 8.34
CA GLN A 22 -23.66 11.66 7.53
C GLN A 22 -22.46 12.50 7.97
N ALA A 23 -22.67 13.81 8.23
CA ALA A 23 -21.61 14.67 8.73
C ALA A 23 -21.07 14.26 10.13
N HIS A 24 -21.90 13.60 10.96
CA HIS A 24 -21.46 13.06 12.24
C HIS A 24 -20.65 11.76 12.06
N GLU A 25 -21.04 10.89 11.14
CA GLU A 25 -20.30 9.67 10.78
C GLU A 25 -18.94 10.01 10.16
N ASP A 26 -18.90 10.95 9.21
CA ASP A 26 -17.66 11.40 8.57
C ASP A 26 -16.67 11.97 9.60
N SER A 27 -17.17 12.77 10.55
CA SER A 27 -16.35 13.35 11.62
C SER A 27 -15.79 12.29 12.57
N PHE A 28 -16.60 11.30 12.96
CA PHE A 28 -16.16 10.20 13.81
C PHE A 28 -15.10 9.34 13.11
N HIS A 29 -15.30 9.04 11.83
CA HIS A 29 -14.38 8.21 11.07
C HIS A 29 -13.03 8.91 10.86
N CYS A 30 -13.05 10.20 10.54
CA CYS A 30 -11.85 11.02 10.42
C CYS A 30 -11.05 11.05 11.75
N GLU A 31 -11.74 11.21 12.88
CA GLU A 31 -11.12 11.17 14.21
C GLU A 31 -10.45 9.82 14.46
N ALA A 32 -11.15 8.71 14.19
CA ALA A 32 -10.57 7.37 14.32
C ALA A 32 -9.32 7.15 13.46
N VAL A 33 -9.33 7.62 12.20
CA VAL A 33 -8.14 7.55 11.33
C VAL A 33 -6.99 8.36 11.93
N THR A 34 -7.26 9.59 12.35
CA THR A 34 -6.25 10.49 12.94
C THR A 34 -5.66 9.91 14.23
N GLU A 35 -6.51 9.43 15.13
CA GLU A 35 -6.11 8.81 16.40
C GLU A 35 -5.32 7.52 16.17
N SER A 36 -5.71 6.68 15.21
CA SER A 36 -4.98 5.43 14.92
C SER A 36 -3.50 5.66 14.57
N VAL A 37 -3.18 6.72 13.83
CA VAL A 37 -1.80 7.11 13.49
C VAL A 37 -1.06 7.65 14.71
N ALA A 38 -1.70 8.56 15.48
CA ALA A 38 -1.08 9.21 16.63
C ALA A 38 -0.85 8.23 17.79
N GLU A 39 -1.81 7.37 18.10
CA GLU A 39 -1.68 6.35 19.15
C GLU A 39 -0.68 5.25 18.78
N ALA A 40 -0.56 4.93 17.50
CA ALA A 40 0.51 4.06 17.00
C ALA A 40 1.90 4.68 17.13
N GLY A 41 1.99 6.02 17.22
CA GLY A 41 3.25 6.75 17.37
C GLY A 41 3.95 7.05 16.04
N PHE A 42 3.20 7.23 14.95
CA PHE A 42 3.72 7.56 13.62
C PHE A 42 3.35 8.98 13.15
N ASP A 43 2.79 9.82 14.03
CA ASP A 43 2.34 11.18 13.70
C ASP A 43 3.47 12.20 13.44
N ASP A 44 4.72 11.79 13.61
CA ASP A 44 5.91 12.54 13.22
C ASP A 44 6.33 12.31 11.76
N VAL A 45 5.93 11.19 11.17
CA VAL A 45 6.25 10.80 9.77
C VAL A 45 5.03 10.64 8.87
N VAL A 46 3.83 10.57 9.45
CA VAL A 46 2.55 10.48 8.74
C VAL A 46 1.65 11.66 9.12
N THR A 47 1.05 12.29 8.11
CA THR A 47 0.04 13.34 8.30
C THR A 47 -1.33 12.85 7.86
N VAL A 48 -2.36 13.09 8.68
CA VAL A 48 -3.75 12.86 8.30
C VAL A 48 -4.44 14.21 8.02
N THR A 49 -5.01 14.35 6.83
CA THR A 49 -5.83 15.52 6.45
C THR A 49 -7.23 15.09 6.07
N CYS A 50 -8.23 15.55 6.82
CA CYS A 50 -9.62 15.23 6.52
C CYS A 50 -10.26 16.26 5.58
N THR A 51 -11.04 15.73 4.64
CA THR A 51 -11.93 16.45 3.73
C THR A 51 -13.38 16.03 4.04
N ASP A 52 -14.36 16.55 3.29
CA ASP A 52 -15.76 16.23 3.53
C ASP A 52 -16.07 14.72 3.42
N ASN A 53 -15.38 13.97 2.56
CA ASN A 53 -15.69 12.55 2.30
C ASN A 53 -14.51 11.59 2.49
N GLN A 54 -13.29 12.12 2.69
CA GLN A 54 -12.07 11.31 2.76
C GLN A 54 -11.10 11.81 3.81
N ALA A 55 -10.42 10.90 4.50
CA ALA A 55 -9.16 11.17 5.17
C ALA A 55 -8.00 10.86 4.22
N LEU A 56 -7.06 11.78 4.07
CA LEU A 56 -5.83 11.60 3.32
C LEU A 56 -4.71 11.28 4.30
N ILE A 57 -4.23 10.03 4.30
CA ILE A 57 -3.07 9.60 5.07
C ILE A 57 -1.85 9.77 4.18
N ALA A 58 -0.98 10.75 4.49
CA ALA A 58 0.18 11.10 3.69
C ALA A 58 1.49 10.75 4.40
N GLY A 59 2.42 10.11 3.67
CA GLY A 59 3.76 9.76 4.12
C GLY A 59 4.67 9.44 2.94
N ASP A 60 5.83 8.86 3.21
CA ASP A 60 6.87 8.66 2.19
C ASP A 60 6.99 7.21 1.68
N THR A 61 6.08 6.32 2.09
CA THR A 61 6.10 4.86 1.81
C THR A 61 7.43 4.18 2.18
N TYR A 62 8.18 4.76 3.12
CA TYR A 62 9.53 4.35 3.49
C TYR A 62 9.64 4.20 5.00
N PRO A 63 9.42 2.99 5.55
CA PRO A 63 9.39 2.77 6.99
C PRO A 63 10.79 2.76 7.62
N ASP A 64 10.88 3.10 8.91
CA ASP A 64 12.10 3.01 9.73
C ASP A 64 12.25 1.63 10.36
N HIS A 65 12.23 0.58 9.55
CA HIS A 65 12.58 -0.79 9.95
C HIS A 65 13.40 -1.48 8.86
N GLU A 66 13.88 -2.70 9.14
CA GLU A 66 14.58 -3.49 8.12
C GLU A 66 13.70 -3.69 6.89
N MET A 67 14.27 -3.56 5.70
CA MET A 67 13.58 -3.77 4.43
C MET A 67 14.42 -4.67 3.54
N MET A 68 13.78 -5.45 2.68
CA MET A 68 14.34 -6.27 1.59
C MET A 68 15.28 -7.41 2.00
N THR A 69 15.98 -7.32 3.12
CA THR A 69 16.96 -8.32 3.57
C THR A 69 16.30 -9.69 3.76
N GLY A 70 16.94 -10.73 3.25
CA GLY A 70 16.47 -12.11 3.34
C GLY A 70 15.50 -12.54 2.22
N ILE A 71 15.11 -11.64 1.31
CA ILE A 71 14.34 -12.00 0.11
C ILE A 71 15.15 -12.95 -0.77
N ILE A 72 14.53 -14.09 -1.14
CA ILE A 72 15.13 -15.06 -2.07
C ILE A 72 14.53 -14.96 -3.48
N GLY A 73 13.31 -14.44 -3.60
CA GLY A 73 12.56 -14.28 -4.85
C GLY A 73 12.55 -12.86 -5.39
N THR A 74 13.70 -12.17 -5.41
CA THR A 74 13.75 -10.73 -5.74
C THR A 74 13.22 -10.41 -7.16
N ASN A 75 12.53 -9.28 -7.27
CA ASN A 75 12.16 -8.65 -8.54
C ASN A 75 13.19 -7.60 -9.01
N GLU A 76 14.33 -7.49 -8.31
CA GLU A 76 15.39 -6.49 -8.54
C GLU A 76 14.88 -5.04 -8.49
N GLN A 77 13.93 -4.76 -7.60
CA GLN A 77 13.50 -3.40 -7.23
C GLN A 77 14.06 -3.02 -5.86
N VAL A 78 14.10 -1.73 -5.54
CA VAL A 78 14.57 -1.22 -4.24
C VAL A 78 13.60 -0.20 -3.68
N PRO A 79 13.49 -0.07 -2.34
CA PRO A 79 12.58 0.90 -1.75
C PRO A 79 13.11 2.32 -1.94
N VAL A 80 12.37 3.20 -2.58
CA VAL A 80 12.71 4.61 -2.77
C VAL A 80 11.58 5.46 -2.17
N PRO A 81 11.86 6.44 -1.31
CA PRO A 81 10.82 7.26 -0.68
C PRO A 81 9.89 7.96 -1.68
N ALA A 82 8.58 7.68 -1.63
CA ALA A 82 7.54 8.35 -2.41
C ALA A 82 6.99 9.52 -1.61
N VAL A 83 7.73 10.62 -1.61
CA VAL A 83 7.51 11.76 -0.73
C VAL A 83 6.10 12.32 -0.87
N ASN A 84 5.40 12.50 0.25
CA ASN A 84 4.01 12.97 0.31
C ASN A 84 3.00 12.10 -0.47
N TYR A 85 3.25 10.80 -0.63
CA TYR A 85 2.24 9.88 -1.17
C TYR A 85 1.03 9.85 -0.24
N ALA A 86 -0.13 10.22 -0.77
CA ALA A 86 -1.36 10.35 -0.02
C ALA A 86 -2.35 9.23 -0.37
N SER A 87 -2.75 8.48 0.64
CA SER A 87 -3.72 7.39 0.58
C SER A 87 -5.10 7.88 1.01
N PRO A 88 -6.11 7.85 0.12
CA PRO A 88 -7.46 8.31 0.43
C PRO A 88 -8.31 7.20 1.09
N ILE A 89 -8.82 7.48 2.28
CA ILE A 89 -9.71 6.60 3.05
C ILE A 89 -11.11 7.19 3.02
N THR A 90 -12.09 6.42 2.57
CA THR A 90 -13.51 6.82 2.56
C THR A 90 -14.04 6.97 3.99
N LEU A 91 -14.68 8.10 4.33
CA LEU A 91 -15.16 8.36 5.70
C LEU A 91 -16.57 7.83 6.00
N ALA A 92 -17.39 7.66 4.97
CA ALA A 92 -18.72 7.02 5.06
C ALA A 92 -18.71 5.70 4.26
N PRO A 93 -18.09 4.63 4.79
CA PRO A 93 -18.02 3.36 4.09
C PRO A 93 -19.42 2.79 3.87
N VAL A 94 -19.68 2.32 2.65
CA VAL A 94 -20.92 1.61 2.29
C VAL A 94 -20.55 0.17 1.97
N SER A 95 -21.05 -0.78 2.75
CA SER A 95 -20.83 -2.20 2.46
C SER A 95 -21.44 -2.58 1.11
N GLY A 96 -20.62 -3.17 0.26
CA GLY A 96 -21.02 -3.80 -0.99
C GLY A 96 -21.39 -5.27 -0.80
N THR A 97 -21.84 -5.90 -1.89
CA THR A 97 -22.14 -7.34 -1.94
C THR A 97 -21.17 -8.13 -2.81
N GLU A 98 -20.27 -7.44 -3.53
CA GLU A 98 -19.28 -8.02 -4.42
C GLU A 98 -17.90 -7.50 -4.04
N PRO A 99 -16.85 -8.35 -4.03
CA PRO A 99 -15.50 -7.90 -3.75
C PRO A 99 -14.92 -7.11 -4.91
N HIS A 100 -14.10 -6.11 -4.61
CA HIS A 100 -13.35 -5.33 -5.60
C HIS A 100 -11.86 -5.59 -5.45
N THR A 101 -11.18 -5.78 -6.57
CA THR A 101 -9.73 -6.02 -6.65
C THR A 101 -9.06 -4.93 -7.46
N ARG A 102 -7.73 -4.80 -7.34
CA ARG A 102 -6.92 -3.93 -8.18
C ARG A 102 -5.46 -4.38 -8.16
N ASP A 103 -4.74 -4.19 -9.27
CA ASP A 103 -3.26 -4.34 -9.33
C ASP A 103 -2.53 -3.13 -8.67
N ALA A 104 -2.82 -2.86 -7.41
CA ALA A 104 -2.23 -1.79 -6.59
C ALA A 104 -2.68 -1.92 -5.13
N ALA A 105 -2.25 -0.98 -4.27
CA ALA A 105 -2.65 -0.90 -2.88
C ALA A 105 -4.18 -1.01 -2.68
N LEU A 106 -4.60 -1.82 -1.72
CA LEU A 106 -5.98 -1.87 -1.25
C LEU A 106 -6.18 -0.98 -0.02
N GLY A 107 -5.09 -0.61 0.66
CA GLY A 107 -5.11 0.27 1.81
C GLY A 107 -3.74 0.81 2.14
N VAL A 108 -3.62 1.34 3.35
CA VAL A 108 -2.38 1.89 3.91
C VAL A 108 -2.28 1.55 5.38
N ALA A 109 -1.07 1.20 5.83
CA ALA A 109 -0.76 1.00 7.24
C ALA A 109 -0.67 2.34 7.98
N VAL A 110 -0.78 2.32 9.31
CA VAL A 110 -0.70 3.54 10.14
C VAL A 110 0.66 4.27 10.06
N ASN A 111 1.71 3.60 9.57
CA ASN A 111 3.01 4.22 9.27
C ASN A 111 3.12 4.79 7.83
N GLY A 112 2.01 4.83 7.08
CA GLY A 112 1.95 5.39 5.72
C GLY A 112 2.44 4.45 4.62
N VAL A 113 2.78 3.19 4.94
CA VAL A 113 3.20 2.19 3.95
C VAL A 113 1.97 1.55 3.29
N PRO A 114 1.92 1.46 1.94
CA PRO A 114 0.81 0.83 1.25
C PRO A 114 0.64 -0.65 1.61
N ILE A 115 -0.60 -1.12 1.58
CA ILE A 115 -0.98 -2.52 1.80
C ILE A 115 -1.58 -3.07 0.51
N TYR A 116 -1.01 -4.15 -0.01
CA TYR A 116 -1.41 -4.85 -1.22
C TYR A 116 -2.06 -6.19 -0.86
N ASP A 117 -2.73 -6.83 -1.84
CA ASP A 117 -3.12 -8.23 -1.71
C ASP A 117 -1.88 -9.14 -1.63
N TYR A 118 -2.02 -10.42 -1.27
CA TYR A 118 -0.87 -11.32 -1.08
C TYR A 118 -0.07 -11.66 -2.34
N THR A 119 -0.51 -11.25 -3.52
CA THR A 119 0.04 -11.67 -4.80
C THR A 119 1.05 -10.68 -5.38
N ALA A 120 2.03 -11.20 -6.11
CA ALA A 120 3.15 -10.44 -6.65
C ALA A 120 2.88 -9.78 -8.01
N GLY A 121 1.72 -10.00 -8.63
CA GLY A 121 1.53 -9.51 -9.99
C GLY A 121 0.13 -9.57 -10.55
N GLY A 122 -0.27 -8.45 -11.16
CA GLY A 122 -1.49 -8.34 -11.93
C GLY A 122 -2.72 -8.33 -11.03
N GLU A 123 -3.78 -7.70 -11.51
CA GLU A 123 -5.04 -7.69 -10.79
C GLU A 123 -5.60 -9.11 -10.74
N MET A 124 -5.76 -9.67 -9.54
CA MET A 124 -6.61 -10.83 -9.35
C MET A 124 -8.02 -10.47 -9.82
N SER A 125 -8.62 -11.27 -10.70
CA SER A 125 -10.04 -11.07 -10.99
C SER A 125 -10.88 -11.49 -9.77
N GLN A 126 -12.12 -11.02 -9.67
CA GLN A 126 -13.04 -11.51 -8.64
C GLN A 126 -13.20 -13.03 -8.64
N ALA A 127 -13.08 -13.68 -9.81
CA ALA A 127 -13.15 -15.14 -9.92
C ALA A 127 -11.91 -15.82 -9.33
N ASP A 128 -10.74 -15.16 -9.38
CA ASP A 128 -9.49 -15.70 -8.84
C ASP A 128 -9.49 -15.72 -7.31
N LEU A 129 -10.22 -14.81 -6.65
CA LEU A 129 -10.36 -14.75 -5.19
C LEU A 129 -10.86 -16.07 -4.56
N ALA A 130 -11.67 -16.84 -5.31
CA ALA A 130 -12.20 -18.12 -4.84
C ALA A 130 -11.16 -19.25 -4.87
N THR A 131 -9.99 -19.04 -5.45
CA THR A 131 -8.94 -20.05 -5.62
C THR A 131 -7.58 -19.51 -5.21
N TYR A 132 -6.89 -20.23 -4.32
CA TYR A 132 -5.54 -19.85 -3.92
C TYR A 132 -4.55 -19.84 -5.10
N GLN A 133 -3.85 -18.72 -5.28
CA GLN A 133 -2.94 -18.46 -6.40
C GLN A 133 -1.49 -18.74 -6.01
N ALA A 134 -1.14 -20.01 -5.81
CA ALA A 134 0.16 -20.44 -5.29
C ALA A 134 1.39 -19.90 -6.05
N ASN A 135 1.29 -19.68 -7.37
CA ASN A 135 2.40 -19.17 -8.18
C ASN A 135 2.55 -17.66 -8.11
N LEU A 136 1.57 -16.96 -7.55
CA LEU A 136 1.57 -15.50 -7.38
C LEU A 136 1.76 -15.11 -5.90
N ASP A 137 1.56 -16.03 -4.96
CA ASP A 137 1.77 -15.81 -3.52
C ASP A 137 3.20 -15.33 -3.23
N THR A 138 3.34 -14.09 -2.76
CA THR A 138 4.62 -13.45 -2.43
C THR A 138 5.38 -14.14 -1.30
N VAL A 139 4.68 -14.68 -0.30
CA VAL A 139 5.25 -15.48 0.80
C VAL A 139 5.79 -16.78 0.25
N ALA A 140 4.97 -17.53 -0.49
CA ALA A 140 5.35 -18.86 -1.02
C ALA A 140 6.46 -18.78 -2.07
N THR A 141 6.54 -17.67 -2.80
CA THR A 141 7.59 -17.42 -3.80
C THR A 141 8.82 -16.69 -3.22
N GLY A 142 8.84 -16.42 -1.91
CA GLY A 142 9.99 -15.90 -1.18
C GLY A 142 10.33 -14.44 -1.51
N GLN A 143 9.33 -13.64 -1.87
CA GLN A 143 9.50 -12.24 -2.31
C GLN A 143 9.48 -11.24 -1.16
N LEU A 144 9.06 -11.64 0.04
CA LEU A 144 8.94 -10.75 1.18
C LEU A 144 10.14 -10.85 2.12
N ASP A 145 10.48 -9.73 2.75
CA ASP A 145 11.39 -9.70 3.88
C ASP A 145 10.70 -10.16 5.18
N ALA A 146 11.45 -10.14 6.29
CA ALA A 146 10.96 -10.54 7.60
C ALA A 146 9.84 -9.63 8.17
N CYS A 147 9.67 -8.45 7.59
CA CYS A 147 8.66 -7.46 7.98
C CYS A 147 7.36 -7.56 7.18
N GLY A 148 7.25 -8.56 6.28
CA GLY A 148 6.03 -8.85 5.52
C GLY A 148 5.84 -8.00 4.27
N GLY A 149 6.90 -7.34 3.79
CA GLY A 149 6.85 -6.47 2.61
C GLY A 149 8.04 -6.63 1.67
N HIS A 150 7.99 -5.87 0.58
CA HIS A 150 9.06 -5.75 -0.42
C HIS A 150 8.88 -4.47 -1.24
N ALA A 151 9.82 -4.19 -2.14
CA ALA A 151 9.72 -3.11 -3.10
C ALA A 151 9.10 -3.57 -4.43
N GLY A 152 8.10 -2.86 -4.94
CA GLY A 152 7.49 -3.15 -6.24
C GLY A 152 8.00 -2.28 -7.38
N ARG A 153 7.30 -2.32 -8.52
CA ARG A 153 7.67 -1.60 -9.75
C ARG A 153 7.65 -0.08 -9.63
N GLY A 154 6.98 0.44 -8.61
CA GLY A 154 7.03 1.85 -8.28
C GLY A 154 8.35 2.24 -7.59
N ASP A 155 9.24 1.28 -7.29
CA ASP A 155 10.32 1.41 -6.31
C ASP A 155 9.77 1.92 -4.96
N ASP A 156 8.60 1.42 -4.55
CA ASP A 156 7.96 1.70 -3.27
C ASP A 156 7.93 0.44 -2.42
N TYR A 157 8.21 0.57 -1.12
CA TYR A 157 8.04 -0.52 -0.18
C TYR A 157 6.56 -0.66 0.19
N HIS A 158 6.03 -1.88 0.21
CA HIS A 158 4.66 -2.17 0.62
C HIS A 158 4.51 -3.57 1.21
N TYR A 159 3.45 -3.75 2.01
CA TYR A 159 3.15 -5.02 2.66
C TYR A 159 2.24 -5.89 1.81
N HIS A 160 2.54 -7.20 1.75
CA HIS A 160 1.68 -8.26 1.20
C HIS A 160 1.26 -9.28 2.28
N ALA A 161 1.82 -9.16 3.49
CA ALA A 161 1.50 -9.96 4.65
C ALA A 161 1.44 -9.06 5.90
N ALA A 162 1.22 -9.66 7.07
CA ALA A 162 1.19 -8.91 8.33
C ALA A 162 2.43 -7.99 8.48
N PRO A 163 2.25 -6.67 8.72
CA PRO A 163 3.33 -5.69 8.91
C PRO A 163 4.08 -5.88 10.25
N THR A 164 4.69 -7.03 10.48
CA THR A 164 5.19 -7.47 11.80
C THR A 164 6.12 -6.45 12.46
N CYS A 165 7.07 -5.90 11.72
CA CYS A 165 8.02 -4.91 12.22
C CYS A 165 7.35 -3.57 12.57
N MET A 166 6.39 -3.12 11.75
CA MET A 166 5.61 -1.91 12.05
C MET A 166 4.76 -2.12 13.30
N ILE A 167 4.06 -3.25 13.40
CA ILE A 167 3.25 -3.60 14.57
C ILE A 167 4.11 -3.66 15.83
N ASP A 168 5.33 -4.19 15.76
CA ASP A 168 6.28 -4.24 16.87
C ASP A 168 6.77 -2.84 17.31
N GLN A 169 6.72 -1.85 16.42
CA GLN A 169 7.07 -0.45 16.71
C GLN A 169 5.90 0.36 17.27
N MET A 170 4.65 -0.06 17.06
CA MET A 170 3.46 0.67 17.50
C MET A 170 3.46 0.89 19.02
N ALA A 171 3.27 2.14 19.44
CA ALA A 171 3.19 2.51 20.85
C ALA A 171 1.95 1.92 21.55
N ASN A 172 0.83 1.78 20.83
CA ASN A 172 -0.42 1.18 21.30
C ASN A 172 -0.61 -0.28 20.88
N LYS A 173 0.45 -1.02 20.46
CA LYS A 173 0.35 -2.41 20.01
C LYS A 173 -0.57 -3.24 20.91
N GLY A 174 -1.64 -3.77 20.34
CA GLY A 174 -2.66 -4.53 21.05
C GLY A 174 -3.73 -5.07 20.12
N PRO A 175 -4.64 -5.94 20.62
CA PRO A 175 -5.70 -6.53 19.80
C PRO A 175 -6.66 -5.51 19.17
N ASP A 176 -6.92 -4.41 19.87
CA ASP A 176 -7.78 -3.29 19.46
C ASP A 176 -7.06 -2.20 18.67
N ALA A 177 -5.74 -2.35 18.45
CA ALA A 177 -4.99 -1.40 17.65
C ALA A 177 -5.32 -1.58 16.16
N ILE A 178 -5.78 -0.49 15.54
CA ILE A 178 -5.91 -0.42 14.09
C ILE A 178 -4.50 -0.33 13.49
N ILE A 179 -4.15 -1.28 12.64
CA ILE A 179 -2.82 -1.33 11.98
C ILE A 179 -2.83 -0.64 10.61
N GLY A 180 -4.01 -0.34 10.07
CA GLY A 180 -4.16 0.33 8.79
C GLY A 180 -5.62 0.54 8.41
N TRP A 181 -5.84 1.15 7.26
CA TRP A 181 -7.15 1.45 6.70
C TRP A 181 -7.21 1.04 5.24
N ALA A 182 -8.27 0.34 4.86
CA ALA A 182 -8.57 0.03 3.47
C ALA A 182 -9.20 1.26 2.77
N PHE A 183 -9.04 1.36 1.45
CA PHE A 183 -9.53 2.51 0.68
C PHE A 183 -11.06 2.63 0.64
N ASP A 184 -11.76 1.54 0.92
CA ASP A 184 -13.21 1.53 1.10
C ASP A 184 -13.67 2.06 2.47
N GLY A 185 -12.74 2.40 3.35
CA GLY A 185 -12.99 3.00 4.66
C GLY A 185 -13.00 2.02 5.83
N PHE A 186 -12.89 0.70 5.62
CA PHE A 186 -12.88 -0.22 6.77
C PHE A 186 -11.48 -0.34 7.40
N PRO A 187 -11.40 -0.42 8.75
CA PRO A 187 -10.13 -0.59 9.44
C PRO A 187 -9.54 -1.99 9.20
N ILE A 188 -8.23 -2.08 9.31
CA ILE A 188 -7.44 -3.31 9.26
C ILE A 188 -6.85 -3.54 10.65
N TYR A 189 -7.09 -4.71 11.23
CA TYR A 189 -6.53 -5.14 12.52
C TYR A 189 -5.51 -6.28 12.34
N ALA A 190 -4.79 -6.60 13.41
CA ALA A 190 -3.95 -7.80 13.48
C ALA A 190 -4.80 -9.10 13.51
N ASP A 191 -4.20 -10.24 13.83
CA ASP A 191 -4.79 -11.58 13.71
C ASP A 191 -5.71 -12.01 14.88
N THR A 192 -6.11 -11.06 15.73
CA THR A 192 -7.08 -11.24 16.83
C THR A 192 -8.24 -10.27 16.71
N ASN A 193 -9.38 -10.59 17.34
CA ASN A 193 -10.47 -9.63 17.51
C ASN A 193 -10.02 -8.48 18.42
N PRO A 194 -10.66 -7.28 18.32
CA PRO A 194 -10.35 -6.15 19.20
C PRO A 194 -10.48 -6.44 20.70
N ASP A 195 -11.30 -7.42 21.10
CA ASP A 195 -11.43 -7.86 22.49
C ASP A 195 -10.34 -8.85 22.95
N GLY A 196 -9.37 -9.16 22.08
CA GLY A 196 -8.28 -10.12 22.31
C GLY A 196 -8.65 -11.58 22.08
N THR A 197 -9.87 -11.88 21.63
CA THR A 197 -10.24 -13.27 21.32
C THR A 197 -9.64 -13.73 19.99
N VAL A 198 -9.32 -15.04 19.92
CA VAL A 198 -8.77 -15.66 18.71
C VAL A 198 -9.84 -15.75 17.63
N ILE A 199 -9.47 -15.41 16.40
CA ILE A 199 -10.32 -15.56 15.23
C ILE A 199 -10.28 -17.03 14.79
N ALA A 200 -11.41 -17.72 14.84
CA ALA A 200 -11.47 -19.13 14.46
C ALA A 200 -11.33 -19.30 12.92
N ALA A 201 -10.80 -20.44 12.51
CA ALA A 201 -10.67 -20.77 11.08
C ALA A 201 -12.03 -20.74 10.37
N GLY A 202 -12.08 -20.07 9.22
CA GLY A 202 -13.28 -19.91 8.40
C GLY A 202 -14.26 -18.83 8.87
N VAL A 203 -13.89 -18.01 9.87
CA VAL A 203 -14.67 -16.82 10.26
C VAL A 203 -14.44 -15.67 9.30
N LEU A 204 -13.19 -15.43 8.90
CA LEU A 204 -12.86 -14.41 7.91
C LEU A 204 -13.41 -14.82 6.55
N ASP A 205 -13.97 -13.84 5.84
CA ASP A 205 -14.49 -14.03 4.49
C ASP A 205 -13.38 -14.05 3.43
N VAL A 206 -13.77 -14.01 2.16
CA VAL A 206 -12.83 -14.06 1.04
C VAL A 206 -11.89 -12.86 1.00
N CYS A 207 -12.23 -11.70 1.56
CA CYS A 207 -11.34 -10.54 1.59
C CYS A 207 -10.48 -10.47 2.85
N ASN A 208 -10.49 -11.51 3.68
CA ASN A 208 -9.84 -11.58 4.98
C ASN A 208 -10.46 -10.66 6.03
N GLY A 209 -11.76 -10.44 5.98
CA GLY A 209 -12.47 -9.60 6.96
C GLY A 209 -13.74 -10.23 7.54
N GLN A 210 -14.39 -9.49 8.43
CA GLN A 210 -15.60 -9.89 9.14
C GLN A 210 -16.39 -8.65 9.58
N ALA A 211 -17.63 -8.85 10.04
CA ALA A 211 -18.47 -7.77 10.55
C ALA A 211 -17.85 -7.08 11.78
N ASP A 212 -18.10 -5.78 11.90
CA ASP A 212 -17.62 -4.92 12.98
C ASP A 212 -18.77 -4.12 13.60
N ASP A 213 -18.79 -4.00 14.92
CA ASP A 213 -19.87 -3.30 15.64
C ASP A 213 -19.75 -1.77 15.57
N VAL A 214 -18.55 -1.24 15.28
CA VAL A 214 -18.23 0.19 15.26
C VAL A 214 -18.25 0.72 13.81
N PHE A 215 -17.56 0.03 12.91
CA PHE A 215 -17.36 0.42 11.52
C PHE A 215 -18.23 -0.38 10.54
N GLY A 216 -19.03 -1.33 11.01
CA GLY A 216 -19.86 -2.22 10.18
C GLY A 216 -19.10 -3.42 9.64
N TYR A 217 -17.84 -3.24 9.24
CA TYR A 217 -16.95 -4.30 8.76
C TYR A 217 -15.48 -3.96 9.09
N ARG A 218 -14.62 -4.97 9.20
CA ARG A 218 -13.17 -4.82 9.41
C ARG A 218 -12.38 -5.93 8.71
N TYR A 219 -11.18 -5.60 8.26
CA TYR A 219 -10.21 -6.56 7.75
C TYR A 219 -9.24 -7.00 8.85
N HIS A 220 -8.57 -8.13 8.62
CA HIS A 220 -7.56 -8.66 9.51
C HIS A 220 -6.31 -9.11 8.73
N THR A 221 -5.19 -9.22 9.45
CA THR A 221 -4.10 -10.11 9.04
C THR A 221 -4.40 -11.55 9.46
N SER A 222 -3.67 -12.52 8.92
CA SER A 222 -3.80 -13.93 9.27
C SER A 222 -2.48 -14.69 9.07
N GLU A 223 -2.31 -15.83 9.73
CA GLU A 223 -1.10 -16.66 9.58
C GLU A 223 -1.01 -17.35 8.21
N GLY A 224 -2.15 -17.63 7.58
CA GLY A 224 -2.25 -18.28 6.28
C GLY A 224 -2.83 -17.35 5.21
N ALA A 225 -2.66 -17.71 3.94
CA ALA A 225 -3.18 -16.92 2.83
C ALA A 225 -4.68 -16.55 3.04
N PRO A 226 -5.05 -15.28 2.82
CA PRO A 226 -4.26 -14.25 2.14
C PRO A 226 -3.27 -13.46 3.03
N TYR A 227 -3.04 -13.83 4.30
CA TYR A 227 -2.13 -13.18 5.26
C TYR A 227 -2.47 -11.74 5.66
N ILE A 228 -3.13 -11.00 4.78
CA ILE A 228 -3.63 -9.64 4.89
C ILE A 228 -4.84 -9.48 3.96
N ILE A 229 -5.44 -8.30 3.88
CA ILE A 229 -6.53 -7.99 2.95
C ILE A 229 -6.20 -8.41 1.50
N GLN A 230 -7.14 -9.01 0.78
CA GLN A 230 -6.97 -9.36 -0.65
C GLN A 230 -8.00 -8.74 -1.61
N CYS A 231 -9.03 -8.10 -1.08
CA CYS A 231 -10.02 -7.36 -1.84
C CYS A 231 -10.76 -6.36 -0.94
N LEU A 232 -11.52 -5.45 -1.55
CA LEU A 232 -12.37 -4.48 -0.88
C LEU A 232 -13.83 -4.93 -0.92
N MET A 233 -14.52 -4.88 0.21
CA MET A 233 -15.93 -5.21 0.38
C MET A 233 -16.83 -3.98 0.39
N GLY A 234 -16.28 -2.78 0.59
CA GLY A 234 -17.02 -1.54 0.50
C GLY A 234 -16.95 -0.91 -0.90
N GLU A 235 -17.89 0.00 -1.16
CA GLU A 235 -17.90 0.79 -2.39
C GLU A 235 -16.72 1.76 -2.44
N VAL A 236 -15.99 1.73 -3.55
CA VAL A 236 -14.99 2.76 -3.90
C VAL A 236 -15.49 3.46 -5.17
N PRO A 237 -15.83 4.76 -5.12
CA PRO A 237 -16.49 5.44 -6.24
C PRO A 237 -15.77 5.35 -7.60
N ASP A 238 -14.43 5.36 -7.58
CA ASP A 238 -13.58 5.15 -8.75
C ASP A 238 -12.29 4.45 -8.32
N ILE A 239 -12.34 3.11 -8.28
CA ILE A 239 -11.21 2.27 -7.85
C ILE A 239 -9.99 2.42 -8.76
N ASP A 240 -10.20 2.71 -10.05
CA ASP A 240 -9.14 2.88 -11.04
C ASP A 240 -8.43 4.23 -10.90
N ALA A 241 -9.12 5.25 -10.38
CA ALA A 241 -8.55 6.56 -10.09
C ALA A 241 -7.77 6.64 -8.77
N LEU A 242 -7.76 5.58 -7.96
CA LEU A 242 -6.98 5.55 -6.73
C LEU A 242 -5.47 5.68 -7.02
N PRO A 243 -4.73 6.39 -6.15
CA PRO A 243 -3.35 6.72 -6.40
C PRO A 243 -2.45 5.47 -6.46
N ARG A 244 -1.44 5.52 -7.32
CA ARG A 244 -0.37 4.53 -7.42
C ARG A 244 0.96 5.24 -7.30
N VAL A 245 1.95 4.60 -6.66
CA VAL A 245 3.31 5.14 -6.69
C VAL A 245 3.84 5.07 -8.11
N ARG A 246 4.29 6.20 -8.64
CA ARG A 246 4.85 6.27 -9.99
C ARG A 246 6.27 5.70 -9.99
N PRO A 247 6.61 4.84 -10.99
CA PRO A 247 7.98 4.41 -11.20
C PRO A 247 8.90 5.61 -11.42
N LEU A 248 10.18 5.42 -11.09
CA LEU A 248 11.20 6.43 -11.35
C LEU A 248 11.41 6.66 -12.85
N GLY A 249 11.55 7.93 -13.24
CA GLY A 249 11.86 8.37 -14.60
C GLY A 249 13.30 8.89 -14.72
N ALA A 250 13.88 8.80 -15.91
CA ALA A 250 15.18 9.40 -16.19
C ALA A 250 15.11 10.94 -16.17
N ALA A 251 15.98 11.60 -15.41
CA ALA A 251 15.97 13.06 -15.24
C ALA A 251 16.10 13.86 -16.55
N GLU A 252 16.95 13.41 -17.49
CA GLU A 252 17.23 14.12 -18.75
C GLU A 252 16.30 13.72 -19.91
N GLY A 253 15.24 12.95 -19.65
CA GLY A 253 14.45 12.31 -20.70
C GLY A 253 15.22 11.15 -21.36
N GLY A 254 14.65 9.96 -21.34
CA GLY A 254 15.35 8.75 -21.79
C GLY A 254 14.58 7.49 -21.41
N ARG A 255 15.16 6.33 -21.72
CA ARG A 255 14.61 5.06 -21.27
C ARG A 255 14.96 4.92 -19.78
N GLY A 256 13.95 4.84 -18.91
CA GLY A 256 14.16 4.47 -17.50
C GLY A 256 14.78 3.08 -17.38
N PRO A 257 15.12 2.63 -16.16
CA PRO A 257 15.65 1.30 -15.92
C PRO A 257 14.74 0.25 -16.56
N GLU A 258 15.33 -0.79 -17.15
CA GLU A 258 14.54 -1.90 -17.67
C GLU A 258 13.77 -2.54 -16.51
N ALA A 259 12.49 -2.88 -16.74
CA ALA A 259 11.71 -3.58 -15.74
C ALA A 259 12.44 -4.85 -15.33
N GLY A 260 12.61 -5.03 -14.01
CA GLY A 260 13.31 -6.17 -13.44
C GLY A 260 12.77 -7.49 -14.00
N GLN A 261 13.66 -8.34 -14.48
CA GLN A 261 13.38 -9.75 -14.74
C GLN A 261 13.84 -10.55 -13.50
N PRO A 262 12.89 -11.10 -12.70
CA PRO A 262 13.24 -11.86 -11.51
C PRO A 262 14.24 -13.00 -11.83
N PRO A 263 15.35 -13.11 -11.07
CA PRO A 263 16.31 -14.20 -11.23
C PRO A 263 15.65 -15.56 -11.03
N ARG A 264 15.71 -16.41 -12.06
CA ARG A 264 15.01 -17.71 -12.02
C ARG A 264 15.68 -18.66 -11.03
N GLY A 265 14.87 -19.18 -10.10
CA GLY A 265 15.35 -20.07 -9.05
C GLY A 265 15.79 -19.34 -7.78
N GLY A 266 15.62 -18.01 -7.74
CA GLY A 266 15.94 -17.18 -6.60
C GLY A 266 17.40 -16.75 -6.53
N VAL A 267 17.72 -15.98 -5.51
CA VAL A 267 19.05 -15.43 -5.20
C VAL A 267 19.49 -15.84 -3.80
N ASP A 268 20.79 -15.75 -3.54
CA ASP A 268 21.38 -16.04 -2.24
C ASP A 268 21.92 -14.74 -1.59
N ASP A 269 21.85 -14.68 -0.25
CA ASP A 269 22.43 -13.60 0.57
C ASP A 269 22.00 -12.18 0.17
N LEU A 270 20.71 -11.99 -0.15
CA LEU A 270 20.17 -10.65 -0.42
C LEU A 270 20.14 -9.83 0.86
N VAL A 271 20.86 -8.72 0.86
CA VAL A 271 20.96 -7.77 1.97
C VAL A 271 20.73 -6.37 1.45
N PHE A 272 19.94 -5.58 2.18
CA PHE A 272 19.76 -4.15 1.94
C PHE A 272 20.25 -3.36 3.14
N VAL A 273 21.04 -2.32 2.89
CA VAL A 273 21.60 -1.43 3.90
C VAL A 273 21.41 0.03 3.51
N GLN A 274 21.21 0.87 4.51
CA GLN A 274 21.23 2.32 4.39
C GLN A 274 22.35 2.90 5.26
N ASP A 275 23.23 3.67 4.63
CA ASP A 275 24.30 4.40 5.29
C ASP A 275 23.81 5.76 5.82
N HIS A 276 24.55 6.33 6.78
CA HIS A 276 24.23 7.63 7.38
C HIS A 276 24.25 8.79 6.37
N ASP A 277 24.97 8.66 5.25
CA ASP A 277 25.00 9.68 4.19
C ASP A 277 23.80 9.60 3.22
N GLY A 278 22.86 8.67 3.48
CA GLY A 278 21.69 8.44 2.64
C GLY A 278 21.94 7.48 1.48
N THR A 279 23.17 6.97 1.31
CA THR A 279 23.46 5.89 0.37
C THR A 279 22.73 4.62 0.77
N ARG A 280 22.11 3.96 -0.19
CA ARG A 280 21.38 2.71 -0.01
C ARG A 280 21.92 1.69 -0.98
N THR A 281 22.12 0.47 -0.50
CA THR A 281 22.71 -0.62 -1.29
C THR A 281 21.96 -1.90 -1.02
N MET A 282 21.42 -2.51 -2.08
CA MET A 282 21.00 -3.91 -2.10
C MET A 282 22.08 -4.74 -2.79
N THR A 283 22.53 -5.83 -2.16
CA THR A 283 23.47 -6.80 -2.74
C THR A 283 22.91 -8.21 -2.67
N TYR A 284 23.25 -9.07 -3.63
CA TYR A 284 22.90 -10.49 -3.62
C TYR A 284 23.85 -11.26 -4.54
N SER A 285 23.86 -12.59 -4.40
CA SER A 285 24.55 -13.48 -5.32
C SER A 285 23.57 -14.35 -6.11
N TYR A 286 23.94 -14.66 -7.36
CA TYR A 286 23.14 -15.50 -8.25
C TYR A 286 24.04 -16.29 -9.19
N GLN A 287 23.90 -17.61 -9.20
CA GLN A 287 24.68 -18.53 -10.04
C GLN A 287 26.20 -18.32 -9.96
N GLY A 288 26.71 -17.94 -8.77
CA GLY A 288 28.12 -17.70 -8.51
C GLY A 288 28.65 -16.32 -8.95
N GLY A 289 27.77 -15.40 -9.37
CA GLY A 289 28.09 -13.99 -9.59
C GLY A 289 27.51 -13.10 -8.50
N ASP A 290 28.15 -11.94 -8.27
CA ASP A 290 27.71 -10.92 -7.32
C ASP A 290 27.03 -9.75 -8.05
N TYR A 291 25.90 -9.29 -7.51
CA TYR A 291 25.03 -8.28 -8.10
C TYR A 291 24.64 -7.23 -7.05
N TYR A 292 24.28 -6.04 -7.53
CA TYR A 292 23.87 -4.94 -6.65
C TYR A 292 22.98 -3.89 -7.33
N ILE A 293 22.23 -3.19 -6.49
CA ILE A 293 21.56 -1.93 -6.79
C ILE A 293 22.00 -0.94 -5.72
N LYS A 294 22.70 0.12 -6.12
CA LYS A 294 23.17 1.18 -5.23
C LYS A 294 22.58 2.52 -5.68
N TYR A 295 22.12 3.33 -4.74
CA TYR A 295 21.63 4.67 -5.03
C TYR A 295 21.81 5.61 -3.84
N ALA A 296 21.89 6.90 -4.12
CA ALA A 296 21.97 7.95 -3.10
C ALA A 296 21.19 9.18 -3.60
N PRO A 297 20.66 10.03 -2.71
CA PRO A 297 20.03 11.29 -3.10
C PRO A 297 20.95 12.11 -4.01
N SER A 298 20.39 12.74 -5.04
CA SER A 298 21.13 13.66 -5.91
C SER A 298 20.99 15.12 -5.43
N GLU A 299 21.56 16.06 -6.18
CA GLU A 299 21.36 17.50 -5.93
C GLU A 299 19.94 17.97 -6.33
N THR A 300 19.23 17.18 -7.13
CA THR A 300 17.87 17.46 -7.57
C THR A 300 16.88 16.83 -6.58
N GLU A 301 15.89 17.60 -6.16
CA GLU A 301 14.84 17.13 -5.24
C GLU A 301 14.10 15.93 -5.83
N ASN A 302 13.83 14.91 -5.00
CA ASN A 302 13.19 13.65 -5.37
C ASN A 302 13.92 12.85 -6.47
N CYS A 303 15.21 13.10 -6.66
CA CYS A 303 16.07 12.36 -7.57
C CYS A 303 17.20 11.64 -6.83
N TYR A 304 17.66 10.54 -7.44
CA TYR A 304 18.67 9.66 -6.88
C TYR A 304 19.65 9.23 -7.97
N ASN A 305 20.94 9.22 -7.63
CA ASN A 305 21.99 8.71 -8.49
C ASN A 305 22.08 7.20 -8.32
N PHE A 306 21.62 6.43 -9.32
CA PHE A 306 21.69 4.98 -9.33
C PHE A 306 22.98 4.49 -9.98
N GLU A 307 23.51 3.40 -9.42
CA GLU A 307 24.52 2.54 -10.03
C GLU A 307 24.13 1.07 -9.76
N THR A 308 23.96 0.28 -10.82
CA THR A 308 23.47 -1.09 -10.71
C THR A 308 24.26 -2.07 -11.56
N ARG A 309 24.32 -3.31 -11.09
CA ARG A 309 24.68 -4.51 -11.84
C ARG A 309 23.71 -5.60 -11.44
N THR A 310 22.77 -5.92 -12.31
CA THR A 310 21.67 -6.83 -11.98
C THR A 310 21.62 -8.00 -12.95
N VAL A 311 20.83 -9.03 -12.66
CA VAL A 311 20.60 -10.13 -13.60
C VAL A 311 19.78 -9.61 -14.79
N THR A 312 18.83 -8.70 -14.55
CA THR A 312 18.01 -8.06 -15.59
C THR A 312 18.84 -7.48 -16.73
N ASN A 313 19.93 -6.77 -16.41
CA ASN A 313 20.78 -6.14 -17.41
C ASN A 313 21.97 -7.01 -17.84
N GLY A 314 21.95 -8.31 -17.54
CA GLY A 314 23.02 -9.26 -17.87
C GLY A 314 24.34 -8.98 -17.13
N GLY A 315 24.29 -8.31 -15.98
CA GLY A 315 25.45 -7.90 -15.19
C GLY A 315 26.20 -6.69 -15.76
N ALA A 316 25.64 -6.01 -16.77
CA ALA A 316 26.22 -4.77 -17.28
C ALA A 316 26.11 -3.65 -16.23
N LEU A 317 27.07 -2.73 -16.23
CA LEU A 317 26.97 -1.53 -15.40
C LEU A 317 25.91 -0.60 -15.99
N PHE A 318 24.93 -0.23 -15.17
CA PHE A 318 23.99 0.85 -15.45
C PHE A 318 24.20 1.96 -14.41
N ALA A 319 24.25 3.22 -14.85
CA ALA A 319 24.34 4.35 -13.95
C ALA A 319 23.55 5.55 -14.51
N GLN A 320 22.65 6.11 -13.72
CA GLN A 320 21.78 7.20 -14.15
C GLN A 320 21.16 7.92 -12.95
N GLU A 321 20.88 9.22 -13.11
CA GLU A 321 19.98 9.94 -12.20
C GLU A 321 18.52 9.62 -12.54
N LEU A 322 17.80 9.09 -11.56
CA LEU A 322 16.39 8.74 -11.67
C LEU A 322 15.57 9.56 -10.67
N CYS A 323 14.43 10.08 -11.12
CA CYS A 323 13.59 11.02 -10.38
C CYS A 323 12.17 10.49 -10.24
N ARG A 324 11.55 10.80 -9.10
CA ARG A 324 10.10 10.67 -8.93
C ARG A 324 9.47 12.03 -9.10
N GLU A 325 8.64 12.16 -10.14
CA GLU A 325 7.81 13.33 -10.36
C GLU A 325 6.61 13.40 -9.41
#